data_AF-A0AAV6TJX8-F1
#
_entry.id   AF-A0AAV6TJX8-F1
#
_cell.length_a   1.000
_cell.length_b   1.000
_cell.length_c   1.000
_cell.angle_alpha   90.00
_cell.angle_beta   90.00
_cell.angle_gamma   90.00
#
_symmetry.space_group_name_H-M   'P 1'
#
loop_
_entity.id
_entity.type
_entity.pdbx_description
1 polymer ?
#
loop_
_entity_poly.entity_id
_entity_poly.type
_entity_poly.pdbx_seq_one_letter_code
_entity_poly.pdbx_strand_id
1 'polypeptide(L)'
;LWKQLARDIEPVRHFTGDGFLIFTPHLRPVQTEWPIGLSFRTRQKDGLLVKVQLGQSSFVSLEVAGGFLKYTFNEQSFMLTDVAVNDGVWHNVEAKWMPAGIWLNLDYGQYESVERLEGHIRGLYVGKVSIGGVQPSEGPENLTFFNGCIQDVRIDMNRDAWLRPSLESNVREGCRVPNPCHSNPCPRTVLVSITGDSMSASVIW
;
A
#
# COMPACT_ATOMS: atom_id res chain seq x y z
N LEU A 1 -18.21 22.20 15.57
CA LEU A 1 -18.53 20.91 14.91
C LEU A 1 -17.74 20.67 13.62
N TRP A 2 -17.79 21.54 12.60
CA TRP A 2 -17.03 21.32 11.34
C TRP A 2 -15.49 21.32 11.48
N LYS A 3 -14.93 22.15 12.38
CA LYS A 3 -13.48 22.13 12.71
C LYS A 3 -13.02 20.92 13.52
N GLN A 4 -13.96 20.13 14.05
CA GLN A 4 -13.66 18.89 14.79
C GLN A 4 -13.66 17.71 13.82
N LEU A 5 -14.67 17.64 12.94
CA LEU A 5 -14.75 16.63 11.87
C LEU A 5 -13.57 16.68 10.90
N ALA A 6 -13.03 17.86 10.60
CA ALA A 6 -11.83 18.01 9.77
C ALA A 6 -10.52 17.59 10.49
N ARG A 7 -10.53 17.45 11.83
CA ARG A 7 -9.39 16.95 12.60
C ARG A 7 -9.36 15.42 12.70
N ASP A 8 -10.49 14.77 12.44
CA ASP A 8 -10.66 13.32 12.57
C ASP A 8 -10.58 12.58 11.21
N ILE A 9 -10.36 13.30 10.11
CA ILE A 9 -10.10 12.71 8.79
C ILE A 9 -8.59 12.68 8.59
N GLU A 10 -8.03 11.47 8.55
CA GLU A 10 -6.61 11.28 8.27
C GLU A 10 -6.29 11.86 6.88
N PRO A 11 -5.34 12.81 6.77
CA PRO A 11 -5.12 13.51 5.51
C PRO A 11 -4.49 12.55 4.49
N VAL A 12 -5.02 12.58 3.27
CA VAL A 12 -4.42 11.86 2.15
C VAL A 12 -3.00 12.35 1.91
N ARG A 13 -2.06 11.42 1.78
CA ARG A 13 -0.63 11.70 1.60
C ARG A 13 -0.18 11.30 0.20
N HIS A 14 0.48 12.20 -0.51
CA HIS A 14 1.05 11.97 -1.83
C HIS A 14 2.57 11.83 -1.75
N PHE A 15 3.07 10.69 -2.25
CA PHE A 15 4.47 10.31 -2.29
C PHE A 15 5.01 10.42 -3.72
N THR A 16 6.22 10.96 -3.87
CA THR A 16 6.82 11.26 -5.18
C THR A 16 7.84 10.24 -5.70
N GLY A 17 7.98 9.08 -5.04
CA GLY A 17 8.97 8.04 -5.39
C GLY A 17 10.32 8.19 -4.66
N ASP A 18 10.41 9.14 -3.73
CA ASP A 18 11.57 9.40 -2.86
C ASP A 18 11.13 9.88 -1.46
N GLY A 19 9.84 9.72 -1.14
CA GLY A 19 9.22 10.19 0.08
C GLY A 19 8.91 9.07 1.07
N PHE A 20 8.88 9.43 2.35
CA PHE A 20 8.59 8.50 3.43
C PHE A 20 7.98 9.20 4.65
N LEU A 21 7.20 8.45 5.42
CA LEU A 21 6.75 8.82 6.77
C LEU A 21 7.25 7.77 7.75
N ILE A 22 7.81 8.21 8.88
CA ILE A 22 8.21 7.34 9.99
C ILE A 22 7.37 7.64 11.21
N PHE A 23 6.88 6.58 11.86
CA PHE A 23 6.21 6.64 13.15
C PHE A 23 6.97 5.76 14.14
N THR A 24 7.19 6.29 15.34
CA THR A 24 7.75 5.55 16.48
C THR A 24 6.68 5.46 17.57
N PRO A 25 5.73 4.52 17.44
CA PRO A 25 4.68 4.37 18.43
C PRO A 25 5.28 3.95 19.76
N HIS A 26 4.55 4.18 20.85
CA HIS A 26 4.90 3.57 22.12
C HIS A 26 4.97 2.05 21.96
N LEU A 27 6.05 1.44 22.46
CA LEU A 27 6.29 0.00 22.40
C LEU A 27 5.12 -0.77 23.02
N ARG A 28 4.17 -1.19 22.19
CA ARG A 28 3.03 -2.01 22.60
C ARG A 28 3.21 -3.44 22.09
N PRO A 29 2.94 -4.45 22.94
CA PRO A 29 3.05 -5.84 22.54
C PRO A 29 1.89 -6.20 21.61
N VAL A 30 2.24 -6.73 20.44
CA VAL A 30 1.32 -7.23 19.44
C VAL A 30 0.49 -8.37 20.01
N GLN A 31 -0.82 -8.28 19.84
CA GLN A 31 -1.78 -9.33 20.19
C GLN A 31 -2.18 -10.12 18.93
N THR A 32 -2.93 -11.19 19.11
CA THR A 32 -3.63 -11.87 18.02
C THR A 32 -5.12 -11.64 18.27
N GLU A 33 -5.88 -11.02 17.39
CA GLU A 33 -5.63 -10.66 15.98
C GLU A 33 -4.96 -9.29 15.80
N TRP A 34 -4.13 -9.11 14.76
CA TRP A 34 -3.42 -7.84 14.51
C TRP A 34 -3.54 -7.38 13.06
N PRO A 35 -4.32 -6.33 12.78
CA PRO A 35 -4.52 -5.79 11.44
C PRO A 35 -3.49 -4.72 11.07
N ILE A 36 -3.16 -4.69 9.78
CA ILE A 36 -2.46 -3.62 9.07
C ILE A 36 -3.29 -3.32 7.82
N GLY A 37 -3.84 -2.13 7.71
CA GLY A 37 -4.62 -1.73 6.53
C GLY A 37 -4.35 -0.30 6.12
N LEU A 38 -4.58 -0.03 4.84
CA LEU A 38 -4.50 1.30 4.24
C LEU A 38 -5.29 1.31 2.92
N SER A 39 -5.59 2.48 2.41
CA SER A 39 -6.06 2.65 1.05
C SER A 39 -4.97 3.33 0.23
N PHE A 40 -4.71 2.85 -0.99
CA PHE A 40 -3.68 3.42 -1.86
C PHE A 40 -4.14 3.52 -3.31
N ARG A 41 -3.47 4.38 -4.08
CA ARG A 41 -3.54 4.36 -5.55
C ARG A 41 -2.17 4.64 -6.15
N THR A 42 -1.81 3.88 -7.17
CA THR A 42 -0.52 4.02 -7.87
C THR A 42 -0.60 3.56 -9.31
N ARG A 43 0.38 3.96 -10.13
CA ARG A 43 0.65 3.37 -11.45
C ARG A 43 1.99 2.63 -11.49
N GLN A 44 2.73 2.64 -10.39
CA GLN A 44 4.04 2.03 -10.27
C GLN A 44 3.88 0.52 -10.11
N LYS A 45 4.74 -0.25 -10.78
CA LYS A 45 4.73 -1.72 -10.68
C LYS A 45 5.32 -2.22 -9.36
N ASP A 46 6.23 -1.47 -8.77
CA ASP A 46 6.96 -1.87 -7.57
C ASP A 46 6.99 -0.69 -6.60
N GLY A 47 6.72 -0.91 -5.30
CA GLY A 47 6.75 0.18 -4.32
C GLY A 47 6.34 -0.26 -2.92
N LEU A 48 7.08 0.22 -1.92
CA LEU A 48 6.80 -0.06 -0.51
C LEU A 48 5.58 0.73 0.01
N LEU A 49 4.50 0.05 0.39
CA LEU A 49 3.34 0.71 1.00
C LEU A 49 3.58 0.97 2.48
N VAL A 50 3.86 -0.08 3.24
CA VAL A 50 4.16 -0.02 4.68
C VAL A 50 5.16 -1.10 5.08
N LYS A 51 6.09 -0.72 5.96
CA LYS A 51 6.98 -1.64 6.69
C LYS A 51 6.84 -1.40 8.18
N VAL A 52 6.63 -2.48 8.94
CA VAL A 52 6.52 -2.44 10.40
C VAL A 52 7.62 -3.27 11.01
N GLN A 53 8.49 -2.62 11.78
CA GLN A 53 9.53 -3.27 12.57
C GLN A 53 8.92 -3.85 13.85
N LEU A 54 9.15 -5.14 14.07
CA LEU A 54 8.67 -5.93 15.20
C LEU A 54 9.87 -6.42 16.03
N GLY A 55 10.03 -5.89 17.23
CA GLY A 55 11.20 -6.16 18.07
C GLY A 55 12.50 -5.67 17.41
N GLN A 56 13.58 -6.45 17.56
CA GLN A 56 14.91 -6.07 17.09
C GLN A 56 15.22 -6.52 15.66
N SER A 57 14.70 -7.68 15.23
CA SER A 57 15.12 -8.34 13.99
C SER A 57 13.98 -8.70 13.05
N SER A 58 12.73 -8.66 13.50
CA SER A 58 11.59 -9.05 12.68
C SER A 58 10.91 -7.85 12.05
N PHE A 59 10.30 -8.05 10.89
CA PHE A 59 9.46 -7.05 10.26
C PHE A 59 8.37 -7.70 9.42
N VAL A 60 7.33 -6.92 9.17
CA VAL A 60 6.32 -7.21 8.14
C VAL A 60 6.29 -6.06 7.13
N SER A 61 5.97 -6.35 5.87
CA SER A 61 5.70 -5.31 4.87
C SER A 61 4.54 -5.67 3.95
N LEU A 62 3.86 -4.61 3.49
CA LEU A 62 2.95 -4.63 2.36
C LEU A 62 3.57 -3.80 1.24
N GLU A 63 3.60 -4.37 0.04
CA GLU A 63 4.29 -3.82 -1.12
C GLU A 63 3.46 -4.07 -2.38
N VAL A 64 3.57 -3.17 -3.35
CA VAL A 64 3.24 -3.51 -4.74
C VAL A 64 4.49 -4.13 -5.34
N ALA A 65 4.37 -5.30 -5.96
CA ALA A 65 5.47 -5.99 -6.63
C ALA A 65 4.97 -6.55 -7.97
N GLY A 66 5.60 -6.15 -9.07
CA GLY A 66 5.16 -6.51 -10.42
C GLY A 66 3.72 -6.09 -10.76
N GLY A 67 3.16 -5.10 -10.06
CA GLY A 67 1.77 -4.64 -10.20
C GLY A 67 0.77 -5.37 -9.30
N PHE A 68 1.21 -6.32 -8.49
CA PHE A 68 0.35 -7.12 -7.59
C PHE A 68 0.66 -6.83 -6.14
N LEU A 69 -0.29 -7.13 -5.26
CA LEU A 69 -0.12 -6.93 -3.83
C LEU A 69 0.72 -8.07 -3.23
N LYS A 70 1.76 -7.72 -2.48
CA LYS A 70 2.67 -8.65 -1.82
C LYS A 70 2.70 -8.40 -0.31
N TYR A 71 2.62 -9.48 0.46
CA TYR A 71 2.87 -9.49 1.89
C TYR A 71 4.19 -10.20 2.19
N THR A 72 5.02 -9.60 3.03
CA THR A 72 6.30 -10.18 3.46
C THR A 72 6.38 -10.21 4.99
N PHE A 73 6.82 -11.33 5.55
CA PHE A 73 7.24 -11.45 6.94
C PHE A 73 8.67 -11.99 6.97
N ASN A 74 9.61 -11.15 7.41
CA ASN A 74 11.04 -11.42 7.33
C ASN A 74 11.47 -11.78 5.89
N GLU A 75 11.89 -13.02 5.66
CA GLU A 75 12.33 -13.52 4.34
C GLU A 75 11.23 -14.24 3.56
N GLN A 76 10.09 -14.52 4.20
CA GLN A 76 8.97 -15.25 3.61
C GLN A 76 7.95 -14.28 3.04
N SER A 77 7.37 -14.60 1.89
CA SER A 77 6.36 -13.75 1.25
C SER A 77 5.34 -14.53 0.44
N PHE A 78 4.17 -13.94 0.25
CA PHE A 78 3.14 -14.40 -0.67
C PHE A 78 2.49 -13.21 -1.37
N MET A 79 1.83 -13.47 -2.49
CA MET A 79 1.25 -12.44 -3.35
C MET A 79 -0.21 -12.79 -3.68
N LEU A 80 -1.05 -11.75 -3.75
CA LEU A 80 -2.40 -11.84 -4.29
C LEU A 80 -2.31 -11.42 -5.76
N THR A 81 -2.43 -12.38 -6.67
CA THR A 81 -2.20 -12.20 -8.12
C THR A 81 -3.46 -12.18 -8.97
N ASP A 82 -4.64 -12.28 -8.34
CA ASP A 82 -5.94 -12.28 -8.99
C ASP A 82 -6.25 -10.96 -9.72
N VAL A 83 -5.71 -9.84 -9.23
CA VAL A 83 -5.93 -8.51 -9.80
C VAL A 83 -4.69 -7.63 -9.66
N ALA A 84 -4.41 -6.84 -10.70
CA ALA A 84 -3.37 -5.83 -10.67
C ALA A 84 -3.88 -4.56 -9.96
N VAL A 85 -3.03 -3.96 -9.12
CA VAL A 85 -3.37 -2.81 -8.25
C VAL A 85 -2.69 -1.50 -8.65
N ASN A 86 -2.04 -1.50 -9.83
CA ASN A 86 -1.29 -0.37 -10.38
C ASN A 86 -2.03 0.33 -11.53
N ASP A 87 -3.35 0.33 -11.51
CA ASP A 87 -4.22 0.92 -12.55
C ASP A 87 -4.48 2.44 -12.36
N GLY A 88 -4.09 2.99 -11.21
CA GLY A 88 -4.25 4.38 -10.83
C GLY A 88 -5.56 4.70 -10.10
N VAL A 89 -6.38 3.70 -9.76
CA VAL A 89 -7.58 3.86 -8.92
C VAL A 89 -7.29 3.49 -7.46
N TRP A 90 -8.23 3.80 -6.58
CA TRP A 90 -8.09 3.50 -5.16
C TRP A 90 -8.37 2.03 -4.90
N HIS A 91 -7.42 1.38 -4.25
CA HIS A 91 -7.56 0.04 -3.68
C HIS A 91 -7.51 0.10 -2.16
N ASN A 92 -8.33 -0.72 -1.50
CA ASN A 92 -8.27 -0.91 -0.06
C ASN A 92 -7.58 -2.22 0.26
N VAL A 93 -6.55 -2.19 1.10
CA VAL A 93 -5.84 -3.38 1.54
C VAL A 93 -5.92 -3.54 3.05
N GLU A 94 -6.08 -4.77 3.50
CA GLU A 94 -5.89 -5.17 4.88
C GLU A 94 -5.16 -6.52 4.95
N ALA A 95 -4.09 -6.58 5.72
CA ALA A 95 -3.44 -7.81 6.15
C ALA A 95 -3.70 -8.00 7.64
N LYS A 96 -4.15 -9.18 8.04
CA LYS A 96 -4.48 -9.47 9.44
C LYS A 96 -3.86 -10.79 9.86
N TRP A 97 -3.03 -10.74 10.90
CA TRP A 97 -2.56 -11.95 11.56
C TRP A 97 -3.68 -12.55 12.41
N MET A 98 -4.04 -13.79 12.10
CA MET A 98 -5.08 -14.56 12.78
C MET A 98 -4.52 -15.94 13.19
N PRO A 99 -5.21 -16.68 14.08
CA PRO A 99 -4.80 -18.03 14.44
C PRO A 99 -4.67 -18.99 13.24
N ALA A 100 -5.45 -18.75 12.18
CA ALA A 100 -5.44 -19.57 10.97
C ALA A 100 -4.30 -19.23 9.99
N GLY A 101 -3.59 -18.11 10.17
CA GLY A 101 -2.60 -17.59 9.23
C GLY A 101 -2.75 -16.08 9.03
N ILE A 102 -2.13 -15.56 7.98
CA ILE A 102 -2.25 -14.17 7.56
C ILE A 102 -3.37 -14.10 6.52
N TRP A 103 -4.43 -13.37 6.86
CA TRP A 103 -5.50 -13.05 5.91
C TRP A 103 -5.17 -11.74 5.20
N LEU A 104 -5.05 -11.81 3.88
CA LEU A 104 -4.85 -10.67 3.01
C LEU A 104 -6.16 -10.41 2.27
N ASN A 105 -6.68 -9.21 2.44
CA ASN A 105 -7.95 -8.74 1.92
C ASN A 105 -7.69 -7.53 1.02
N LEU A 106 -8.29 -7.54 -0.17
CA LEU A 106 -8.22 -6.49 -1.16
C LEU A 106 -9.63 -6.09 -1.60
N ASP A 107 -9.84 -4.78 -1.69
CA ASP A 107 -11.06 -4.12 -2.15
C ASP A 107 -12.32 -4.59 -1.40
N TYR A 108 -12.22 -4.62 -0.06
CA TYR A 108 -13.34 -4.92 0.83
C TYR A 108 -13.92 -6.33 0.65
N GLY A 109 -13.06 -7.32 0.44
CA GLY A 109 -13.43 -8.74 0.34
C GLY A 109 -13.70 -9.20 -1.08
N GLN A 110 -13.39 -8.39 -2.09
CA GLN A 110 -13.49 -8.82 -3.49
C GLN A 110 -12.42 -9.86 -3.82
N TYR A 111 -11.23 -9.71 -3.24
CA TYR A 111 -10.15 -10.67 -3.37
C TYR A 111 -9.53 -10.94 -2.01
N GLU A 112 -9.34 -12.22 -1.70
CA GLU A 112 -8.87 -12.67 -0.39
C GLU A 112 -7.90 -13.83 -0.54
N SER A 113 -6.90 -13.88 0.33
CA SER A 113 -6.00 -15.02 0.47
C SER A 113 -5.67 -15.26 1.95
N VAL A 114 -5.47 -16.52 2.32
CA VAL A 114 -5.04 -16.91 3.67
C VAL A 114 -3.83 -17.81 3.56
N GLU A 115 -2.69 -17.32 4.02
CA GLU A 115 -1.42 -18.04 3.94
C GLU A 115 -0.79 -18.23 5.31
N ARG A 116 -0.04 -19.33 5.46
CA ARG A 116 0.73 -19.62 6.68
C ARG A 116 2.20 -19.40 6.41
N LEU A 117 2.79 -18.46 7.14
CA LEU A 117 4.22 -18.24 7.19
C LEU A 117 4.78 -18.76 8.51
N GLU A 118 6.02 -19.23 8.51
CA GLU A 118 6.68 -19.69 9.72
C GLU A 118 7.02 -18.52 10.65
N GLY A 119 6.78 -18.71 11.96
CA GLY A 119 7.09 -17.75 13.01
C GLY A 119 5.84 -17.19 13.72
N HIS A 120 6.04 -16.21 14.59
CA HIS A 120 4.97 -15.57 15.33
C HIS A 120 5.26 -14.08 15.55
N ILE A 121 4.21 -13.29 15.66
CA ILE A 121 4.32 -11.86 16.01
C ILE A 121 3.81 -11.54 17.40
N ARG A 122 3.06 -12.46 18.02
CA ARG A 122 2.47 -12.26 19.35
C ARG A 122 3.56 -11.99 20.38
N GLY A 123 3.38 -10.93 21.17
CA GLY A 123 4.32 -10.51 22.21
C GLY A 123 5.51 -9.68 21.69
N LEU A 124 5.71 -9.56 20.37
CA LEU A 124 6.68 -8.62 19.81
C LEU A 124 6.16 -7.19 19.95
N TYR A 125 7.06 -6.21 20.02
CA TYR A 125 6.71 -4.80 20.13
C TYR A 125 6.83 -4.11 18.78
N VAL A 126 5.88 -3.23 18.46
CA VAL A 126 6.01 -2.34 17.29
C VAL A 126 7.05 -1.25 17.61
N GLY A 127 8.22 -1.34 16.98
CA GLY A 127 9.32 -0.39 17.21
C GLY A 127 9.26 0.82 16.30
N LYS A 128 8.99 0.59 15.01
CA LYS A 128 8.98 1.62 13.97
C LYS A 128 8.03 1.22 12.85
N VAL A 129 7.30 2.20 12.33
CA VAL A 129 6.47 2.06 11.14
C VAL A 129 6.98 3.01 10.09
N SER A 130 7.14 2.53 8.87
CA SER A 130 7.57 3.30 7.71
C SER A 130 6.51 3.19 6.61
N ILE A 131 6.03 4.33 6.09
CA ILE A 131 5.02 4.39 5.03
C ILE A 131 5.65 5.01 3.78
N GLY A 132 5.40 4.40 2.62
CA GLY A 132 5.88 4.85 1.30
C GLY A 132 7.37 4.65 1.02
N GLY A 133 8.20 4.61 2.05
CA GLY A 133 9.64 4.45 1.95
C GLY A 133 10.27 4.29 3.33
N VAL A 134 11.58 4.21 3.39
CA VAL A 134 12.36 4.16 4.64
C VAL A 134 13.39 5.27 4.65
N GLN A 135 14.03 5.51 5.80
CA GLN A 135 15.18 6.41 5.81
C GLN A 135 16.30 5.80 4.94
N PRO A 136 16.97 6.57 4.06
CA PRO A 136 17.96 6.04 3.12
C PRO A 136 19.10 5.24 3.75
N SER A 137 19.42 5.49 5.03
CA SER A 137 20.44 4.76 5.78
C SER A 137 20.00 3.39 6.31
N GLU A 138 18.72 3.04 6.21
CA GLU A 138 18.12 1.87 6.85
C GLU A 138 17.50 0.87 5.85
N GLY A 139 17.41 1.25 4.57
CA GLY A 139 16.83 0.43 3.52
C GLY A 139 17.86 -0.48 2.83
N PRO A 140 17.42 -1.61 2.26
CA PRO A 140 18.24 -2.31 1.29
C PRO A 140 18.45 -1.42 0.05
N GLU A 141 19.60 -1.54 -0.61
CA GLU A 141 19.96 -0.70 -1.77
C GLU A 141 18.92 -0.74 -2.90
N ASN A 142 18.22 -1.87 -3.06
CA ASN A 142 17.23 -2.09 -4.12
C ASN A 142 15.77 -1.82 -3.69
N LEU A 143 15.54 -1.15 -2.56
CA LEU A 143 14.19 -0.81 -2.13
C LEU A 143 13.58 0.21 -3.09
N THR A 144 12.40 -0.10 -3.64
CA THR A 144 11.65 0.84 -4.45
C THR A 144 10.68 1.64 -3.58
N PHE A 145 10.89 2.95 -3.52
CA PHE A 145 10.01 3.88 -2.82
C PHE A 145 8.69 4.05 -3.60
N PHE A 146 7.62 4.26 -2.87
CA PHE A 146 6.29 4.40 -3.40
C PHE A 146 6.07 5.77 -4.06
N ASN A 147 5.45 5.73 -5.22
CA ASN A 147 4.90 6.88 -5.92
C ASN A 147 3.39 6.68 -6.06
N GLY A 148 2.62 7.61 -5.51
CA GLY A 148 1.16 7.51 -5.47
C GLY A 148 0.60 8.15 -4.22
N CYS A 149 -0.63 7.77 -3.87
CA CYS A 149 -1.27 8.28 -2.67
C CYS A 149 -1.63 7.16 -1.70
N ILE A 150 -1.57 7.48 -0.40
CA ILE A 150 -1.97 6.62 0.69
C ILE A 150 -2.89 7.42 1.63
N GLN A 151 -3.91 6.75 2.16
CA GLN A 151 -4.80 7.26 3.20
C GLN A 151 -5.28 6.11 4.10
N ASP A 152 -6.01 6.45 5.16
CA ASP A 152 -6.67 5.50 6.06
C ASP A 152 -5.70 4.47 6.66
N VAL A 153 -4.53 4.89 7.12
CA VAL A 153 -3.51 3.98 7.67
C VAL A 153 -3.99 3.47 9.03
N ARG A 154 -4.07 2.15 9.15
CA ARG A 154 -4.54 1.43 10.34
C ARG A 154 -3.53 0.37 10.69
N ILE A 155 -2.86 0.52 11.82
CA ILE A 155 -2.00 -0.52 12.38
C ILE A 155 -2.47 -0.76 13.80
N ASP A 156 -2.78 -2.02 14.11
CA ASP A 156 -3.44 -2.38 15.36
C ASP A 156 -4.79 -1.65 15.54
N MET A 157 -5.26 -1.49 16.77
CA MET A 157 -6.48 -0.77 17.11
C MET A 157 -6.24 0.73 17.43
N ASN A 158 -4.99 1.20 17.43
CA ASN A 158 -4.66 2.55 17.88
C ASN A 158 -4.59 3.57 16.74
N ARG A 159 -5.74 4.11 16.31
CA ARG A 159 -5.82 5.08 15.21
C ARG A 159 -5.01 6.36 15.45
N ASP A 160 -4.96 6.84 16.69
CA ASP A 160 -4.32 8.13 17.01
C ASP A 160 -2.79 8.11 16.84
N ALA A 161 -2.16 6.92 16.94
CA ALA A 161 -0.71 6.77 16.80
C ALA A 161 -0.20 7.08 15.39
N TRP A 162 -1.08 7.09 14.39
CA TRP A 162 -0.71 7.19 12.97
C TRP A 162 -1.05 8.56 12.37
N LEU A 163 -1.64 9.46 13.16
CA LEU A 163 -2.01 10.80 12.71
C LEU A 163 -0.80 11.72 12.50
N ARG A 164 0.27 11.54 13.30
CA ARG A 164 1.44 12.43 13.31
C ARG A 164 2.74 11.66 13.15
N PRO A 165 3.45 11.81 12.02
CA PRO A 165 4.73 11.16 11.84
C PRO A 165 5.79 11.78 12.77
N SER A 166 6.71 10.93 13.24
CA SER A 166 7.92 11.34 13.93
C SER A 166 8.94 11.97 12.97
N LEU A 167 8.93 11.54 11.70
CA LEU A 167 9.75 12.09 10.62
C LEU A 167 8.99 12.01 9.30
N GLU A 168 9.05 13.08 8.51
CA GLU A 168 8.39 13.21 7.21
C GLU A 168 9.38 13.82 6.21
N SER A 169 9.48 13.24 5.01
CA SER A 169 10.32 13.74 3.92
C SER A 169 9.66 13.49 2.57
N ASN A 170 9.67 14.51 1.69
CA ASN A 170 9.14 14.44 0.31
C ASN A 170 7.71 13.88 0.21
N VAL A 171 6.86 14.22 1.18
CA VAL A 171 5.43 13.90 1.18
C VAL A 171 4.64 15.20 1.06
N ARG A 172 3.55 15.16 0.29
CA ARG A 172 2.65 16.31 0.10
C ARG A 172 1.26 15.96 0.61
N GLU A 173 0.55 16.97 1.10
CA GLU A 173 -0.86 16.82 1.48
C GLU A 173 -1.76 16.75 0.24
N GLY A 174 -2.82 15.96 0.36
CA GLY A 174 -3.78 15.71 -0.71
C GLY A 174 -3.25 14.73 -1.73
N CYS A 175 -4.04 14.52 -2.78
CA CYS A 175 -3.71 13.55 -3.80
C CYS A 175 -3.95 14.09 -5.21
N ARG A 176 -2.97 14.85 -5.69
CA ARG A 176 -2.92 15.36 -7.07
C ARG A 176 -1.97 14.50 -7.88
N VAL A 177 -2.45 13.33 -8.30
CA VAL A 177 -1.78 12.56 -9.36
C VAL A 177 -2.32 13.12 -10.67
N PRO A 178 -1.51 13.81 -11.49
CA PRO A 178 -1.98 14.34 -12.78
C PRO A 178 -2.54 13.19 -13.60
N ASN A 179 -3.75 13.35 -14.14
CA ASN A 179 -4.26 12.37 -15.10
C ASN A 179 -3.39 12.47 -16.36
N PRO A 180 -2.61 11.43 -16.72
CA PRO A 180 -1.73 11.47 -17.89
C PRO A 180 -2.51 11.73 -19.19
N CYS A 181 -3.79 11.36 -19.22
CA CYS A 181 -4.67 11.53 -20.37
C CYS A 181 -5.30 12.94 -20.46
N HIS A 182 -5.07 13.85 -19.51
CA HIS A 182 -5.75 15.16 -19.46
C HIS A 182 -5.17 16.17 -20.47
N SER A 183 -3.87 16.10 -20.74
CA SER A 183 -3.17 16.95 -21.71
C SER A 183 -2.98 16.27 -23.07
N ASN A 184 -3.12 14.94 -23.14
CA ASN A 184 -3.09 14.16 -24.37
C ASN A 184 -4.05 12.97 -24.21
N PRO A 185 -5.28 12.99 -24.77
CA PRO A 185 -6.23 11.91 -24.59
C PRO A 185 -5.57 10.59 -24.96
N CYS A 186 -5.64 9.62 -24.04
CA CYS A 186 -4.99 8.34 -24.21
C CYS A 186 -5.40 7.72 -25.56
N PRO A 187 -4.46 7.21 -26.36
CA PRO A 187 -4.73 6.79 -27.73
C PRO A 187 -5.87 5.76 -27.68
N ARG A 188 -6.98 6.07 -28.38
CA ARG A 188 -8.12 5.15 -28.50
C ARG A 188 -7.57 3.82 -29.02
N THR A 189 -7.79 2.74 -28.28
CA THR A 189 -7.48 1.41 -28.80
C THR A 189 -8.41 1.14 -29.97
N VAL A 190 -7.86 1.22 -31.19
CA VAL A 190 -8.59 0.88 -32.41
C VAL A 190 -8.39 -0.60 -32.64
N LEU A 191 -9.44 -1.40 -32.48
CA LEU A 191 -9.42 -2.76 -33.01
C LEU A 191 -9.65 -2.68 -34.51
N VAL A 192 -8.65 -3.10 -35.28
CA VAL A 192 -8.79 -3.28 -36.73
C VAL A 192 -9.07 -4.75 -36.98
N SER A 193 -10.28 -5.05 -37.44
CA SER A 193 -10.61 -6.35 -37.99
C SER A 193 -10.46 -6.30 -39.51
N ILE A 194 -9.76 -7.31 -40.05
CA ILE A 194 -9.55 -7.48 -41.48
C ILE A 194 -10.38 -8.68 -41.91
N THR A 195 -11.36 -8.48 -42.80
CA THR A 195 -12.15 -9.56 -43.40
C THR A 195 -12.06 -9.46 -44.91
N GLY A 196 -11.33 -10.38 -45.53
CA GLY A 196 -10.99 -10.30 -46.97
C GLY A 196 -10.19 -9.04 -47.30
N ASP A 197 -10.52 -8.35 -48.39
CA ASP A 197 -9.88 -7.10 -48.82
C ASP A 197 -10.42 -5.84 -48.10
N SER A 198 -11.21 -6.01 -47.04
CA SER A 198 -11.81 -4.90 -46.29
C SER A 198 -11.22 -4.77 -44.87
N MET A 199 -10.88 -3.52 -44.50
CA MET A 199 -10.46 -3.14 -43.15
C MET A 199 -11.60 -2.40 -42.45
N SER A 200 -12.00 -2.86 -41.26
CA SER A 200 -12.93 -2.15 -40.39
C SER A 200 -12.27 -1.79 -39.06
N ALA A 201 -12.40 -0.53 -38.65
CA ALA A 201 -11.90 -0.04 -37.38
C ALA A 201 -13.07 0.16 -36.41
N SER A 202 -13.02 -0.51 -35.26
CA SER A 202 -13.99 -0.33 -34.18
C SER A 202 -13.33 0.40 -33.01
N VAL A 203 -14.00 1.45 -32.51
CA VAL A 203 -13.62 2.16 -31.29
C VAL A 203 -14.35 1.49 -30.14
N ILE A 204 -13.59 0.84 -29.24
CA ILE A 204 -14.13 0.35 -27.98
C ILE A 204 -14.02 1.48 -26.96
N TRP A 205 -15.13 1.73 -26.25
CA TRP A 205 -15.23 2.73 -25.19
C TRP A 205 -14.74 2.17 -23.85
#